data_AF-A0A497PMW8-F1
#
_entry.id   AF-A0A497PMW8-F1
#
_cell.length_a   1.000
_cell.length_b   1.000
_cell.length_c   1.000
_cell.angle_alpha   90.00
_cell.angle_beta   90.00
_cell.angle_gamma   90.00
#
_symmetry.space_group_name_H-M   'P 1'
#
loop_
_entity.id
_entity.type
_entity.pdbx_description
1 polymer ?
#
loop_
_entity_poly.entity_id
_entity_poly.type
_entity_poly.pdbx_seq_one_letter_code
_entity_poly.pdbx_strand_id
1 'polypeptide(L)'
;MADFTSTQSGDWNDGGTWGNTSPGVAGTDYPGVDGDTATIGHSVDYDCGDSTVDFGNVTITDGGTLTFPTDSDSTINFNTTGVLLVNSGGSLVAGTSTTPISSDYHCKMYWDHAGADRAAFKNDGGGSISLYGDPEYYGSRESADLDSDWTSGQTLYVSGDVTSDWGSGLSFYIHKNIDYSSWTTDAGIFTIDTVGTYDSANDRTPITISETAPAVSYYATHTTSGFQSKVVIVSRNIELADTNGSLAVGFSNTYTERLTFTDNCDYLDDTEVYINNVLFISWDRAINVGANTKIYNSVFVNCYQVLENCELVEVYDTYFISSPNGVAHTAFSKIKDCYFYSCSGCSYSGVGILFDNILVVGCNHIGSASNRFIIKDSILSCINDGTVNLAKDTKFINTSFLSVGGRYFTTPYSVLAMNCDFTDGNNMYYAYKTDGTAILEDCTIDGSDRFPLRIYNYRGNILPLQYGDTDWQTPDSGSDWILKAEPNSYCSSGYHKYIVLSPIENMADYVTSGPNTLTFNIYPYGWTTSLDQDDVVLEVSYLDSSSGISRTTVTNTSQTYANSDWRSVSVTFSPSQDGIVYFNLYIKKYEASCYVLIDPVWSVS
;
A
#
# COMPACT_ATOMS: atom_id res chain seq x y z
N MET A 1 35.47 25.13 12.12
CA MET A 1 35.09 24.07 13.06
C MET A 1 35.45 24.45 14.48
N ALA A 2 34.60 25.29 15.05
CA ALA A 2 34.40 25.42 16.47
C ALA A 2 33.14 24.63 16.88
N ASP A 3 33.03 24.34 18.18
CA ASP A 3 31.85 23.72 18.77
C ASP A 3 31.13 24.77 19.61
N PHE A 4 29.85 24.98 19.33
CA PHE A 4 29.03 25.96 20.03
C PHE A 4 27.95 25.28 20.87
N THR A 5 27.68 25.83 22.05
CA THR A 5 26.56 25.39 22.90
C THR A 5 25.69 26.59 23.23
N SER A 6 24.38 26.50 22.97
CA SER A 6 23.44 27.56 23.33
C SER A 6 23.45 27.75 24.85
N THR A 7 23.68 28.96 25.32
CA THR A 7 23.71 29.31 26.75
C THR A 7 22.44 30.04 27.22
N GLN A 8 21.64 30.53 26.28
CA GLN A 8 20.34 31.16 26.48
C GLN A 8 19.51 30.98 25.20
N SER A 9 18.21 31.31 25.26
CA SER A 9 17.39 31.38 24.06
C SER A 9 17.71 32.63 23.23
N GLY A 10 17.63 32.52 21.91
CA GLY A 10 17.86 33.64 20.99
C GLY A 10 18.11 33.20 19.56
N ASP A 11 18.58 34.13 18.74
CA ASP A 11 18.84 33.92 17.32
C ASP A 11 20.10 33.08 17.09
N TRP A 12 20.13 32.26 16.04
CA TRP A 12 21.29 31.46 15.67
C TRP A 12 22.49 32.35 15.33
N ASN A 13 22.27 33.45 14.61
CA ASN A 13 23.35 34.35 14.18
C ASN A 13 23.79 35.36 15.26
N ASP A 14 23.29 35.26 16.49
CA ASP A 14 23.70 36.12 17.61
C ASP A 14 24.69 35.41 18.52
N GLY A 15 25.89 35.96 18.65
CA GLY A 15 26.90 35.45 19.60
C GLY A 15 26.40 35.41 21.05
N GLY A 16 25.43 36.24 21.44
CA GLY A 16 24.80 36.19 22.76
C GLY A 16 24.12 34.85 23.05
N THR A 17 23.45 34.24 22.08
CA THR A 17 22.83 32.91 22.17
C THR A 17 23.85 31.84 22.56
N TRP A 18 25.08 31.96 22.06
CA TRP A 18 26.17 31.00 22.26
C TRP A 18 27.15 31.38 23.37
N GLY A 19 26.84 32.42 24.16
CA GLY A 19 27.66 32.86 25.30
C GLY A 19 28.89 33.70 24.93
N ASN A 20 28.91 34.26 23.71
CA ASN A 20 29.99 35.04 23.13
C ASN A 20 29.58 36.51 22.87
N THR A 21 30.36 37.25 22.10
CA THR A 21 30.12 38.68 21.84
C THR A 21 28.94 38.85 20.87
N SER A 22 28.04 39.79 21.11
CA SER A 22 26.87 40.09 20.25
C SER A 22 27.04 41.41 19.47
N PRO A 23 26.65 41.50 18.18
CA PRO A 23 26.06 40.45 17.33
C PRO A 23 27.09 39.41 16.84
N GLY A 24 28.35 39.53 17.25
CA GLY A 24 29.38 38.51 17.02
C GLY A 24 29.89 38.38 15.59
N VAL A 25 30.83 37.47 15.39
CA VAL A 25 31.45 37.08 14.11
C VAL A 25 31.20 35.59 13.86
N ALA A 26 30.68 35.24 12.69
CA ALA A 26 30.48 33.86 12.25
C ALA A 26 31.74 32.99 12.44
N GLY A 27 31.58 31.79 12.97
CA GLY A 27 32.67 30.85 13.25
C GLY A 27 33.56 31.22 14.45
N THR A 28 33.29 32.36 15.10
CA THR A 28 33.97 32.78 16.34
C THR A 28 32.98 32.91 17.49
N ASP A 29 31.90 33.67 17.28
CA ASP A 29 30.90 33.95 18.32
C ASP A 29 29.63 33.09 18.15
N TYR A 30 29.31 32.65 16.93
CA TYR A 30 28.19 31.76 16.61
C TYR A 30 28.56 30.78 15.48
N PRO A 31 27.85 29.65 15.29
CA PRO A 31 28.12 28.71 14.21
C PRO A 31 27.87 29.37 12.85
N GLY A 32 28.88 29.40 11.98
CA GLY A 32 28.75 30.07 10.68
C GLY A 32 29.92 29.90 9.73
N VAL A 33 30.82 28.95 9.97
CA VAL A 33 31.83 28.52 8.99
C VAL A 33 31.78 27.00 8.80
N ASP A 34 32.33 26.52 7.69
CA ASP A 34 32.31 25.10 7.34
C ASP A 34 32.81 24.20 8.48
N GLY A 35 32.01 23.17 8.72
CA GLY A 35 32.25 22.15 9.71
C GLY A 35 31.91 22.53 11.15
N ASP A 36 31.54 23.77 11.46
CA ASP A 36 31.12 24.12 12.83
C ASP A 36 30.01 23.19 13.34
N THR A 37 30.05 22.88 14.63
CA THR A 37 29.04 22.05 15.30
C THR A 37 28.26 22.86 16.31
N ALA A 38 27.03 22.45 16.59
CA ALA A 38 26.14 23.13 17.52
C ALA A 38 25.44 22.16 18.47
N THR A 39 25.33 22.52 19.75
CA THR A 39 24.51 21.85 20.77
C THR A 39 23.47 22.82 21.31
N ILE A 40 22.19 22.50 21.13
CA ILE A 40 21.04 23.33 21.44
C ILE A 40 20.33 22.75 22.66
N GLY A 41 20.47 23.42 23.80
CA GLY A 41 19.76 23.13 25.06
C GLY A 41 18.78 24.23 25.47
N HIS A 42 18.56 25.22 24.60
CA HIS A 42 17.60 26.32 24.77
C HIS A 42 16.79 26.50 23.47
N SER A 43 15.89 27.49 23.42
CA SER A 43 15.15 27.82 22.19
C SER A 43 16.01 28.68 21.27
N VAL A 44 16.36 28.16 20.10
CA VAL A 44 17.19 28.84 19.09
C VAL A 44 16.39 29.01 17.81
N ASP A 45 16.30 30.23 17.31
CA ASP A 45 15.64 30.56 16.05
C ASP A 45 16.68 30.59 14.92
N TYR A 46 16.48 29.80 13.86
CA TYR A 46 17.39 29.69 12.72
C TYR A 46 17.20 30.85 11.74
N ASP A 47 17.74 32.02 12.08
CA ASP A 47 17.56 33.28 11.35
C ASP A 47 18.70 33.58 10.36
N CYS A 48 19.42 32.54 9.91
CA CYS A 48 20.57 32.68 9.01
C CYS A 48 20.19 32.87 7.54
N GLY A 49 18.91 32.75 7.19
CA GLY A 49 18.45 32.70 5.80
C GLY A 49 18.97 31.44 5.09
N ASP A 50 19.37 31.59 3.83
CA ASP A 50 20.01 30.52 3.08
C ASP A 50 21.49 30.36 3.48
N SER A 51 21.83 29.26 4.16
CA SER A 51 23.20 28.95 4.53
C SER A 51 24.10 28.86 3.30
N THR A 52 25.27 29.49 3.39
CA THR A 52 26.36 29.37 2.42
C THR A 52 27.48 28.45 2.92
N VAL A 53 27.29 27.78 4.06
CA VAL A 53 28.28 26.93 4.73
C VAL A 53 27.69 25.57 5.07
N ASP A 54 28.56 24.57 5.16
CA ASP A 54 28.17 23.18 5.45
C ASP A 54 28.53 22.82 6.90
N PHE A 55 27.51 22.73 7.75
CA PHE A 55 27.69 22.44 9.18
C PHE A 55 28.15 20.99 9.42
N GLY A 56 28.85 20.81 10.54
CA GLY A 56 29.10 19.49 11.13
C GLY A 56 27.84 18.99 11.84
N ASN A 57 28.00 18.44 13.05
CA ASN A 57 26.84 17.94 13.80
C ASN A 57 26.05 19.09 14.44
N VAL A 58 24.72 19.01 14.36
CA VAL A 58 23.80 19.87 15.12
C VAL A 58 22.96 18.97 16.02
N THR A 59 23.08 19.16 17.32
CA THR A 59 22.40 18.33 18.33
C THR A 59 21.42 19.16 19.12
N ILE A 60 20.14 18.79 19.13
CA ILE A 60 19.09 19.35 19.99
C ILE A 60 18.94 18.41 21.20
N THR A 61 19.27 18.90 22.39
CA THR A 61 19.21 18.14 23.64
C THR A 61 17.92 18.41 24.40
N ASP A 62 17.71 17.70 25.52
CA ASP A 62 16.57 17.90 26.43
C ASP A 62 16.37 19.39 26.77
N GLY A 63 15.15 19.89 26.54
CA GLY A 63 14.76 21.29 26.73
C GLY A 63 15.18 22.25 25.61
N GLY A 64 15.94 21.79 24.62
CA GLY A 64 16.32 22.56 23.45
C GLY A 64 15.25 22.55 22.35
N THR A 65 15.16 23.65 21.62
CA THR A 65 14.29 23.77 20.44
C THR A 65 15.06 24.48 19.33
N LEU A 66 15.05 23.93 18.12
CA LEU A 66 15.49 24.63 16.91
C LEU A 66 14.26 24.97 16.07
N THR A 67 14.02 26.27 15.86
CA THR A 67 12.86 26.78 15.11
C THR A 67 13.31 27.40 13.80
N PHE A 68 12.73 26.98 12.67
CA PHE A 68 12.91 27.64 11.38
C PHE A 68 11.87 28.76 11.20
N PRO A 69 12.25 29.88 10.57
CA PRO A 69 11.33 30.99 10.35
C PRO A 69 10.21 30.58 9.39
N THR A 70 8.99 31.05 9.66
CA THR A 70 7.81 30.76 8.82
C THR A 70 7.56 31.82 7.74
N ASP A 71 8.28 32.93 7.81
CA ASP A 71 8.08 34.15 7.03
C ASP A 71 9.36 34.64 6.32
N SER A 72 10.34 33.75 6.15
CA SER A 72 11.53 33.98 5.33
C SER A 72 12.13 32.66 4.83
N ASP A 73 12.86 32.73 3.72
CA ASP A 73 13.61 31.58 3.21
C ASP A 73 14.68 31.15 4.22
N SER A 74 14.84 29.84 4.39
CA SER A 74 15.87 29.26 5.23
C SER A 74 16.43 27.99 4.61
N THR A 75 17.75 27.88 4.61
CA THR A 75 18.45 26.66 4.19
C THR A 75 19.52 26.32 5.20
N ILE A 76 19.52 25.10 5.75
CA ILE A 76 20.64 24.56 6.53
C ILE A 76 21.31 23.44 5.74
N ASN A 77 22.64 23.54 5.55
CA ASN A 77 23.42 22.51 4.87
C ASN A 77 24.31 21.77 5.86
N PHE A 78 24.48 20.47 5.65
CA PHE A 78 25.34 19.60 6.43
C PHE A 78 26.39 18.98 5.51
N ASN A 79 27.65 18.98 5.96
CA ASN A 79 28.71 18.32 5.21
C ASN A 79 28.57 16.78 5.23
N THR A 80 29.48 16.09 4.54
CA THR A 80 29.53 14.62 4.44
C THR A 80 29.64 13.86 5.78
N THR A 81 29.91 14.55 6.89
CA THR A 81 29.91 13.95 8.24
C THR A 81 28.84 14.51 9.17
N GLY A 82 28.18 15.61 8.79
CA GLY A 82 27.17 16.28 9.59
C GLY A 82 25.94 15.42 9.82
N VAL A 83 25.40 15.53 11.03
CA VAL A 83 24.15 14.89 11.46
C VAL A 83 23.30 15.91 12.19
N LEU A 84 22.02 15.99 11.84
CA LEU A 84 21.02 16.65 12.67
C LEU A 84 20.48 15.62 13.65
N LEU A 85 20.75 15.80 14.94
CA LEU A 85 20.34 14.88 16.01
C LEU A 85 19.33 15.57 16.93
N VAL A 86 18.13 15.01 17.06
CA VAL A 86 17.13 15.43 18.05
C VAL A 86 17.09 14.36 19.13
N ASN A 87 17.60 14.65 20.32
CA ASN A 87 17.55 13.72 21.44
C ASN A 87 16.21 13.79 22.17
N SER A 88 15.98 12.83 23.07
CA SER A 88 14.91 12.87 24.08
C SER A 88 14.71 14.25 24.69
N GLY A 89 13.48 14.76 24.63
CA GLY A 89 13.11 16.08 25.15
C GLY A 89 13.53 17.28 24.28
N GLY A 90 14.28 17.06 23.20
CA GLY A 90 14.59 18.07 22.19
C GLY A 90 13.44 18.25 21.18
N SER A 91 13.42 19.39 20.49
CA SER A 91 12.40 19.70 19.49
C SER A 91 12.96 20.37 18.23
N LEU A 92 12.57 19.86 17.06
CA LEU A 92 12.79 20.49 15.76
C LEU A 92 11.45 21.01 15.22
N VAL A 93 11.39 22.30 14.91
CA VAL A 93 10.16 22.96 14.44
C VAL A 93 10.42 23.72 13.14
N ALA A 94 9.82 23.27 12.05
CA ALA A 94 9.71 24.01 10.79
C ALA A 94 8.21 24.21 10.50
N GLY A 95 7.64 25.27 11.08
CA GLY A 95 6.20 25.50 11.07
C GLY A 95 5.40 24.58 12.00
N THR A 96 4.11 24.88 12.09
CA THR A 96 3.10 24.14 12.88
C THR A 96 1.79 24.02 12.10
N SER A 97 0.84 23.22 12.58
CA SER A 97 -0.47 23.07 11.93
C SER A 97 -1.28 24.37 11.83
N THR A 98 -1.01 25.37 12.67
CA THR A 98 -1.68 26.69 12.64
C THR A 98 -0.84 27.78 11.99
N THR A 99 0.47 27.58 11.90
CA THR A 99 1.44 28.53 11.33
C THR A 99 2.47 27.71 10.55
N PRO A 100 2.11 27.19 9.36
CA PRO A 100 3.07 26.48 8.51
C PRO A 100 4.15 27.46 8.01
N ILE A 101 5.22 26.93 7.41
CA ILE A 101 6.12 27.74 6.57
C ILE A 101 5.24 28.32 5.45
N SER A 102 5.15 29.65 5.34
CA SER A 102 4.26 30.29 4.36
C SER A 102 4.61 29.89 2.92
N SER A 103 3.59 29.81 2.07
CA SER A 103 3.73 29.55 0.63
C SER A 103 4.65 30.52 -0.14
N ASP A 104 4.99 31.68 0.43
CA ASP A 104 5.95 32.62 -0.18
C ASP A 104 7.43 32.23 0.05
N TYR A 105 7.71 31.29 0.95
CA TYR A 105 9.07 30.99 1.43
C TYR A 105 9.39 29.50 1.45
N HIS A 106 10.68 29.16 1.45
CA HIS A 106 11.21 27.80 1.53
C HIS A 106 11.93 27.52 2.85
N CYS A 107 11.83 26.27 3.32
CA CYS A 107 12.65 25.71 4.38
C CYS A 107 13.36 24.46 3.85
N LYS A 108 14.69 24.51 3.73
CA LYS A 108 15.51 23.44 3.15
C LYS A 108 16.49 22.90 4.16
N MET A 109 16.56 21.57 4.24
CA MET A 109 17.56 20.87 5.05
C MET A 109 18.30 19.90 4.14
N TYR A 110 19.58 20.15 3.93
CA TYR A 110 20.38 19.43 2.94
C TYR A 110 21.61 18.77 3.53
N TRP A 111 21.94 17.58 3.03
CA TRP A 111 23.11 16.83 3.44
C TRP A 111 23.96 16.48 2.22
N ASP A 112 25.25 16.77 2.31
CA ASP A 112 26.20 16.30 1.31
C ASP A 112 26.36 14.78 1.37
N HIS A 113 26.32 14.15 0.19
CA HIS A 113 26.53 12.73 0.00
C HIS A 113 27.87 12.24 0.58
N ALA A 114 27.82 11.22 1.43
CA ALA A 114 28.95 10.67 2.16
C ALA A 114 29.33 9.24 1.75
N GLY A 115 28.48 8.55 0.96
CA GLY A 115 28.74 7.21 0.42
C GLY A 115 28.76 6.06 1.43
N ALA A 116 28.26 6.26 2.66
CA ALA A 116 28.08 5.22 3.68
C ALA A 116 26.72 5.34 4.40
N ASP A 117 26.22 4.23 4.98
CA ASP A 117 24.91 3.98 5.64
C ASP A 117 24.62 4.92 6.85
N ARG A 118 24.71 6.23 6.65
CA ARG A 118 24.75 7.27 7.67
C ARG A 118 23.33 7.71 8.00
N ALA A 119 23.00 7.76 9.30
CA ALA A 119 21.83 8.48 9.79
C ALA A 119 22.12 9.99 9.71
N ALA A 120 21.69 10.63 8.63
CA ALA A 120 21.92 12.06 8.36
C ALA A 120 21.03 12.95 9.24
N PHE A 121 19.79 12.50 9.44
CA PHE A 121 18.86 13.08 10.40
C PHE A 121 18.42 11.97 11.34
N LYS A 122 18.63 12.20 12.65
CA LYS A 122 18.36 11.22 13.69
C LYS A 122 17.44 11.81 14.76
N ASN A 123 16.41 11.06 15.16
CA ASN A 123 15.63 11.32 16.37
C ASN A 123 15.91 10.19 17.36
N ASP A 124 16.63 10.50 18.44
CA ASP A 124 17.04 9.54 19.47
C ASP A 124 16.10 9.62 20.68
N GLY A 125 15.09 8.74 20.66
CA GLY A 125 14.32 8.33 21.84
C GLY A 125 13.48 9.43 22.49
N GLY A 126 12.34 9.79 21.90
CA GLY A 126 11.38 10.73 22.50
C GLY A 126 11.67 12.22 22.24
N GLY A 127 12.45 12.53 21.21
CA GLY A 127 12.48 13.89 20.65
C GLY A 127 11.24 14.17 19.81
N SER A 128 10.91 15.44 19.63
CA SER A 128 9.75 15.88 18.83
C SER A 128 10.18 16.52 17.51
N ILE A 129 9.49 16.18 16.43
CA ILE A 129 9.70 16.75 15.09
C ILE A 129 8.37 17.27 14.56
N SER A 130 8.33 18.54 14.20
CA SER A 130 7.17 19.21 13.59
C SER A 130 7.59 19.89 12.30
N LEU A 131 7.24 19.33 11.15
CA LEU A 131 7.48 19.90 9.83
C LEU A 131 6.13 20.15 9.15
N TYR A 132 5.77 21.42 8.94
CA TYR A 132 4.51 21.85 8.33
C TYR A 132 4.75 22.85 7.21
N GLY A 133 4.70 22.36 5.98
CA GLY A 133 4.61 23.19 4.78
C GLY A 133 3.19 23.71 4.55
N ASP A 134 3.08 24.75 3.74
CA ASP A 134 1.79 25.37 3.39
C ASP A 134 1.21 24.68 2.15
N PRO A 135 -0.01 24.11 2.21
CA PRO A 135 -0.64 23.50 1.05
C PRO A 135 -0.93 24.50 -0.07
N GLU A 136 -1.03 25.80 0.22
CA GLU A 136 -1.20 26.83 -0.82
C GLU A 136 0.04 26.95 -1.73
N TYR A 137 1.21 26.45 -1.31
CA TYR A 137 2.45 26.50 -2.11
C TYR A 137 2.34 25.78 -3.46
N TYR A 138 1.71 24.61 -3.49
CA TYR A 138 1.46 23.87 -4.74
C TYR A 138 0.04 24.10 -5.30
N GLY A 139 -0.75 24.95 -4.65
CA GLY A 139 -2.14 25.24 -4.95
C GLY A 139 -3.15 24.26 -4.34
N SER A 140 -4.44 24.55 -4.49
CA SER A 140 -5.50 23.71 -3.90
C SER A 140 -5.69 22.34 -4.60
N ARG A 141 -4.99 22.13 -5.71
CA ARG A 141 -5.10 20.95 -6.57
C ARG A 141 -3.74 20.32 -6.84
N GLU A 142 -3.48 19.17 -6.23
CA GLU A 142 -2.20 18.45 -6.34
C GLU A 142 -2.01 17.70 -7.65
N SER A 143 -3.10 17.38 -8.35
CA SER A 143 -3.01 16.59 -9.57
C SER A 143 -4.12 16.90 -10.57
N ALA A 144 -3.83 16.60 -11.83
CA ALA A 144 -4.78 16.61 -12.94
C ALA A 144 -4.53 15.42 -13.85
N ASP A 145 -5.52 15.04 -14.66
CA ASP A 145 -5.32 14.01 -15.67
C ASP A 145 -4.61 14.62 -16.89
N LEU A 146 -3.72 13.86 -17.52
CA LEU A 146 -3.19 14.22 -18.83
C LEU A 146 -4.34 14.13 -19.85
N ASP A 147 -4.74 15.24 -20.45
CA ASP A 147 -5.90 15.31 -21.38
C ASP A 147 -5.67 14.52 -22.67
N SER A 148 -4.47 14.60 -23.23
CA SER A 148 -4.11 13.99 -24.51
C SER A 148 -2.65 13.55 -24.55
N ASP A 149 -2.35 12.56 -25.39
CA ASP A 149 -0.99 12.00 -25.51
C ASP A 149 0.04 13.10 -25.78
N TRP A 150 1.03 13.19 -24.90
CA TRP A 150 2.14 14.11 -25.04
C TRP A 150 3.31 13.39 -25.70
N THR A 151 3.36 13.49 -27.03
CA THR A 151 4.32 12.76 -27.87
C THR A 151 5.50 13.60 -28.37
N SER A 152 5.39 14.93 -28.28
CA SER A 152 6.43 15.87 -28.68
C SER A 152 6.17 17.28 -28.16
N GLY A 153 7.18 18.16 -28.24
CA GLY A 153 7.07 19.57 -27.82
C GLY A 153 7.19 19.77 -26.31
N GLN A 154 7.20 21.03 -25.88
CA GLN A 154 7.32 21.42 -24.46
C GLN A 154 5.95 21.64 -23.79
N THR A 155 4.85 21.57 -24.53
CA THR A 155 3.51 21.82 -24.00
C THR A 155 2.71 20.52 -23.97
N LEU A 156 2.14 20.22 -22.81
CA LEU A 156 1.12 19.20 -22.62
C LEU A 156 -0.21 19.86 -22.21
N TYR A 157 -1.28 19.06 -22.19
CA TYR A 157 -2.60 19.52 -21.77
C TYR A 157 -3.07 18.69 -20.59
N VAL A 158 -3.58 19.34 -19.55
CA VAL A 158 -4.21 18.66 -18.40
C VAL A 158 -5.69 18.97 -18.33
N SER A 159 -6.48 18.05 -17.77
CA SER A 159 -7.93 18.18 -17.68
C SER A 159 -8.37 19.22 -16.63
N GLY A 160 -9.39 20.00 -16.99
CA GLY A 160 -9.98 21.05 -16.18
C GLY A 160 -9.17 22.34 -16.14
N ASP A 161 -9.69 23.29 -15.36
CA ASP A 161 -9.02 24.56 -15.05
C ASP A 161 -8.07 24.36 -13.87
N VAL A 162 -6.77 24.59 -14.09
CA VAL A 162 -5.73 24.60 -13.05
C VAL A 162 -5.07 25.98 -12.92
N THR A 163 -5.61 27.00 -13.58
CA THR A 163 -4.94 28.31 -13.75
C THR A 163 -4.80 29.10 -12.45
N SER A 164 -5.61 28.81 -11.43
CA SER A 164 -5.50 29.38 -10.09
C SER A 164 -4.67 28.54 -9.13
N ASP A 165 -4.44 27.26 -9.45
CA ASP A 165 -3.77 26.33 -8.55
C ASP A 165 -2.29 26.20 -8.89
N TRP A 166 -1.94 26.13 -10.16
CA TRP A 166 -0.57 25.84 -10.59
C TRP A 166 0.17 27.11 -10.99
N GLY A 167 1.42 27.23 -10.56
CA GLY A 167 2.30 28.35 -10.85
C GLY A 167 3.56 27.95 -11.63
N SER A 168 4.20 28.95 -12.23
CA SER A 168 5.57 28.82 -12.77
C SER A 168 6.55 28.43 -11.66
N GLY A 169 7.55 27.61 -11.99
CA GLY A 169 8.57 27.14 -11.07
C GLY A 169 8.19 25.90 -10.26
N LEU A 170 6.91 25.52 -10.23
CA LEU A 170 6.50 24.25 -9.63
C LEU A 170 6.98 23.08 -10.49
N SER A 171 7.37 22.00 -9.83
CA SER A 171 7.74 20.74 -10.44
C SER A 171 6.56 19.78 -10.41
N PHE A 172 6.37 19.02 -11.49
CA PHE A 172 5.38 17.95 -11.57
C PHE A 172 5.99 16.63 -12.04
N TYR A 173 5.39 15.55 -11.58
CA TYR A 173 5.64 14.18 -12.00
C TYR A 173 4.61 13.74 -13.04
N ILE A 174 5.05 12.94 -14.01
CA ILE A 174 4.17 12.27 -14.96
C ILE A 174 4.72 10.87 -15.34
N HIS A 175 3.84 9.88 -15.34
CA HIS A 175 4.13 8.51 -15.79
C HIS A 175 3.82 8.36 -17.29
N LYS A 176 4.64 7.60 -18.02
CA LYS A 176 4.45 7.30 -19.45
C LYS A 176 3.11 6.65 -19.75
N ASN A 177 2.53 5.98 -18.75
CA ASN A 177 1.23 5.32 -18.84
C ASN A 177 1.21 4.18 -19.86
N ILE A 178 2.31 3.43 -19.88
CA ILE A 178 2.47 2.16 -20.60
C ILE A 178 2.63 1.02 -19.58
N ASP A 179 2.59 -0.21 -20.07
CA ASP A 179 2.94 -1.37 -19.26
C ASP A 179 4.33 -1.14 -18.64
N TYR A 180 4.46 -1.47 -17.35
CA TYR A 180 5.71 -1.25 -16.64
C TYR A 180 6.88 -1.93 -17.38
N SER A 181 7.88 -1.12 -17.72
CA SER A 181 9.11 -1.56 -18.37
C SER A 181 10.30 -1.38 -17.44
N SER A 182 10.33 -0.29 -16.68
CA SER A 182 11.29 -0.01 -15.62
C SER A 182 10.85 1.19 -14.81
N TRP A 183 11.00 1.08 -13.49
CA TRP A 183 10.82 2.21 -12.57
C TRP A 183 11.74 3.40 -12.91
N THR A 184 12.85 3.16 -13.62
CA THR A 184 13.82 4.20 -13.95
C THR A 184 13.54 4.99 -15.20
N THR A 185 12.71 4.46 -16.11
CA THR A 185 12.50 5.08 -17.43
C THR A 185 11.07 5.44 -17.69
N ASP A 186 10.13 5.00 -16.85
CA ASP A 186 8.70 5.13 -17.15
C ASP A 186 8.08 6.40 -16.62
N ALA A 187 8.88 7.32 -16.09
CA ALA A 187 8.39 8.62 -15.67
C ALA A 187 9.38 9.76 -15.91
N GLY A 188 8.86 10.99 -15.78
CA GLY A 188 9.66 12.21 -15.77
C GLY A 188 9.17 13.17 -14.70
N ILE A 189 10.08 14.03 -14.25
CA ILE A 189 9.76 15.22 -13.46
C ILE A 189 10.18 16.43 -14.27
N PHE A 190 9.30 17.41 -14.36
CA PHE A 190 9.47 18.62 -15.18
C PHE A 190 9.06 19.87 -14.40
N THR A 191 9.65 21.00 -14.75
CA THR A 191 9.38 22.31 -14.14
C THR A 191 8.41 23.08 -15.02
N ILE A 192 7.32 23.58 -14.45
CA ILE A 192 6.36 24.44 -15.14
C ILE A 192 7.05 25.78 -15.47
N ASP A 193 7.19 26.08 -16.76
CA ASP A 193 7.57 27.41 -17.24
C ASP A 193 6.34 28.33 -17.26
N THR A 194 5.25 27.88 -17.88
CA THR A 194 4.00 28.66 -17.94
C THR A 194 2.76 27.78 -17.83
N VAL A 195 1.76 28.31 -17.11
CA VAL A 195 0.37 27.82 -17.12
C VAL A 195 -0.42 28.73 -18.07
N GLY A 196 -0.88 28.18 -19.19
CA GLY A 196 -1.63 28.96 -20.17
C GLY A 196 -3.09 29.13 -19.77
N THR A 197 -3.87 29.83 -20.61
CA THR A 197 -5.29 30.09 -20.35
C THR A 197 -6.15 28.83 -20.45
N TYR A 198 -7.08 28.63 -19.52
CA TYR A 198 -8.05 27.54 -19.54
C TYR A 198 -8.91 27.56 -20.81
N ASP A 199 -8.94 26.43 -21.50
CA ASP A 199 -9.69 26.17 -22.72
C ASP A 199 -11.03 25.49 -22.37
N SER A 200 -12.02 26.30 -22.02
CA SER A 200 -13.36 25.83 -21.64
C SER A 200 -14.11 25.07 -22.75
N ALA A 201 -13.68 25.16 -24.02
CA ALA A 201 -14.30 24.42 -25.10
C ALA A 201 -13.91 22.93 -25.10
N ASN A 202 -12.71 22.62 -24.61
CA ASN A 202 -12.17 21.26 -24.50
C ASN A 202 -11.96 20.80 -23.06
N ASP A 203 -12.32 21.64 -22.08
CA ASP A 203 -12.15 21.41 -20.64
C ASP A 203 -10.70 21.04 -20.25
N ARG A 204 -9.75 21.88 -20.65
CA ARG A 204 -8.32 21.62 -20.42
C ARG A 204 -7.47 22.88 -20.26
N THR A 205 -6.31 22.73 -19.65
CA THR A 205 -5.32 23.80 -19.47
C THR A 205 -3.98 23.39 -20.09
N PRO A 206 -3.35 24.23 -20.94
CA PRO A 206 -2.01 23.96 -21.47
C PRO A 206 -0.92 24.28 -20.45
N ILE A 207 0.02 23.36 -20.27
CA ILE A 207 1.18 23.49 -19.38
C ILE A 207 2.44 23.40 -20.21
N THR A 208 3.29 24.42 -20.17
CA THR A 208 4.60 24.43 -20.84
C THR A 208 5.71 24.19 -19.85
N ILE A 209 6.64 23.30 -20.17
CA ILE A 209 7.79 22.96 -19.33
C ILE A 209 9.02 23.83 -19.63
N SER A 210 9.91 23.96 -18.66
CA SER A 210 11.19 24.69 -18.79
C SER A 210 12.26 23.86 -19.49
N GLU A 211 12.20 22.54 -19.36
CA GLU A 211 13.16 21.61 -19.94
C GLU A 211 13.01 21.49 -21.46
N THR A 212 14.01 20.91 -22.12
CA THR A 212 13.87 20.54 -23.53
C THR A 212 12.75 19.50 -23.69
N ALA A 213 12.01 19.56 -24.80
CA ALA A 213 10.97 18.60 -25.12
C ALA A 213 11.45 17.16 -24.88
N PRO A 214 10.68 16.33 -24.15
CA PRO A 214 11.09 14.98 -23.83
C PRO A 214 11.21 14.15 -25.10
N ALA A 215 12.23 13.28 -25.14
CA ALA A 215 12.45 12.34 -26.24
C ALA A 215 11.53 11.09 -26.15
N VAL A 216 10.61 11.07 -25.19
CA VAL A 216 9.68 9.98 -24.91
C VAL A 216 8.24 10.47 -24.97
N SER A 217 7.31 9.56 -25.19
CA SER A 217 5.87 9.86 -25.18
C SER A 217 5.25 9.51 -23.83
N TYR A 218 4.30 10.32 -23.41
CA TYR A 218 3.42 10.08 -22.27
C TYR A 218 1.99 9.95 -22.78
N TYR A 219 1.33 8.83 -22.48
CA TYR A 219 -0.01 8.53 -23.00
C TYR A 219 -1.08 8.98 -22.01
N ALA A 220 -2.13 9.62 -22.51
CA ALA A 220 -3.25 10.08 -21.68
C ALA A 220 -3.99 8.90 -21.06
N THR A 221 -4.24 7.86 -21.85
CA THR A 221 -4.92 6.66 -21.39
C THR A 221 -4.08 5.44 -21.72
N HIS A 222 -3.95 4.54 -20.74
CA HIS A 222 -3.24 3.29 -20.94
C HIS A 222 -4.06 2.38 -21.85
N THR A 223 -3.43 1.87 -22.91
CA THR A 223 -4.14 1.13 -23.97
C THR A 223 -4.84 -0.14 -23.50
N THR A 224 -4.24 -0.87 -22.55
CA THR A 224 -4.83 -2.06 -21.93
C THR A 224 -5.78 -1.69 -20.78
N SER A 225 -5.26 -1.11 -19.69
CA SER A 225 -6.01 -0.87 -18.45
C SER A 225 -7.10 0.21 -18.51
N GLY A 226 -7.08 1.08 -19.52
CA GLY A 226 -7.92 2.27 -19.55
C GLY A 226 -7.57 3.31 -18.47
N PHE A 227 -6.46 3.14 -17.76
CA PHE A 227 -6.05 4.04 -16.69
C PHE A 227 -5.64 5.41 -17.25
N GLN A 228 -6.15 6.49 -16.66
CA GLN A 228 -5.84 7.86 -17.05
C GLN A 228 -4.55 8.32 -16.37
N SER A 229 -3.57 8.78 -17.16
CA SER A 229 -2.29 9.26 -16.64
C SER A 229 -2.49 10.50 -15.77
N LYS A 230 -1.80 10.54 -14.65
CA LYS A 230 -1.83 11.65 -13.69
C LYS A 230 -0.59 12.52 -13.86
N VAL A 231 -0.82 13.82 -13.88
CA VAL A 231 0.19 14.88 -13.73
C VAL A 231 0.08 15.37 -12.28
N VAL A 232 1.14 15.18 -11.49
CA VAL A 232 1.12 15.38 -10.04
C VAL A 232 2.14 16.45 -9.64
N ILE A 233 1.74 17.51 -8.93
CA ILE A 233 2.65 18.51 -8.40
C ILE A 233 3.45 17.93 -7.23
N VAL A 234 4.77 17.85 -7.42
CA VAL A 234 5.70 17.28 -6.42
C VAL A 234 6.34 18.35 -5.53
N SER A 235 6.26 19.61 -5.93
CA SER A 235 6.82 20.73 -5.17
C SER A 235 6.17 20.87 -3.79
N ARG A 236 7.01 21.06 -2.77
CA ARG A 236 6.65 21.46 -1.41
C ARG A 236 7.61 22.55 -0.96
N ASN A 237 7.17 23.40 -0.03
CA ASN A 237 8.02 24.47 0.48
C ASN A 237 8.92 24.05 1.64
N ILE A 238 8.75 22.84 2.17
CA ILE A 238 9.76 22.18 3.01
C ILE A 238 10.42 21.06 2.19
N GLU A 239 11.75 21.05 2.15
CA GLU A 239 12.53 20.06 1.41
C GLU A 239 13.64 19.44 2.26
N LEU A 240 13.69 18.11 2.27
CA LEU A 240 14.76 17.31 2.87
C LEU A 240 15.44 16.49 1.77
N ALA A 241 16.70 16.80 1.47
CA ALA A 241 17.41 16.18 0.34
C ALA A 241 18.90 15.91 0.62
N ASP A 242 19.44 14.94 -0.12
CA ASP A 242 20.88 14.92 -0.43
C ASP A 242 21.17 16.03 -1.46
N THR A 243 22.20 16.85 -1.26
CA THR A 243 22.56 17.94 -2.20
C THR A 243 22.91 17.46 -3.60
N ASN A 244 23.35 16.20 -3.74
CA ASN A 244 23.58 15.55 -5.03
C ASN A 244 22.38 14.73 -5.51
N GLY A 245 21.32 14.67 -4.70
CA GLY A 245 20.06 14.04 -5.03
C GLY A 245 19.48 14.65 -6.30
N SER A 246 19.12 13.79 -7.25
CA SER A 246 18.49 14.24 -8.48
C SER A 246 16.98 14.07 -8.36
N LEU A 247 16.22 15.08 -8.81
CA LEU A 247 14.81 14.93 -9.14
C LEU A 247 14.60 14.11 -10.42
N ALA A 248 15.67 13.80 -11.18
CA ALA A 248 15.54 12.92 -12.33
C ALA A 248 15.12 11.52 -11.89
N VAL A 249 14.03 11.01 -12.46
CA VAL A 249 13.49 9.67 -12.20
C VAL A 249 14.56 8.61 -12.49
N GLY A 250 14.60 7.56 -11.67
CA GLY A 250 15.36 6.34 -11.96
C GLY A 250 16.80 6.29 -11.46
N PHE A 251 17.19 7.26 -10.66
CA PHE A 251 18.54 7.37 -10.12
C PHE A 251 18.54 7.11 -8.61
N SER A 252 18.15 5.91 -8.14
CA SER A 252 18.38 5.50 -6.74
C SER A 252 19.88 5.20 -6.48
N ASN A 253 20.77 6.03 -7.04
CA ASN A 253 22.20 5.78 -7.19
C ASN A 253 22.86 5.57 -5.83
N THR A 254 23.20 4.33 -5.42
CA THR A 254 24.20 4.06 -4.36
C THR A 254 24.07 4.85 -3.06
N TYR A 255 22.95 5.53 -2.83
CA TYR A 255 22.77 6.43 -1.72
C TYR A 255 22.59 5.57 -0.50
N THR A 256 23.11 6.05 0.61
CA THR A 256 23.21 5.27 1.84
C THR A 256 22.76 6.11 3.03
N GLU A 257 22.40 7.37 2.81
CA GLU A 257 21.91 8.26 3.83
C GLU A 257 20.48 7.88 4.23
N ARG A 258 20.22 7.99 5.53
CA ARG A 258 18.96 7.61 6.16
C ARG A 258 18.44 8.72 7.06
N LEU A 259 17.11 8.86 7.12
CA LEU A 259 16.47 9.53 8.25
C LEU A 259 16.00 8.45 9.23
N THR A 260 16.56 8.47 10.44
CA THR A 260 16.33 7.45 11.47
C THR A 260 15.66 8.10 12.66
N PHE A 261 14.36 7.89 12.84
CA PHE A 261 13.62 8.50 13.94
C PHE A 261 13.48 7.60 15.17
N THR A 262 14.11 6.41 15.14
CA THR A 262 14.55 5.63 16.31
C THR A 262 15.52 4.54 15.85
N ASP A 263 16.49 4.18 16.68
CA ASP A 263 17.43 3.07 16.42
C ASP A 263 16.82 1.69 16.75
N ASN A 264 15.73 1.63 17.53
CA ASN A 264 15.07 0.39 17.94
C ASN A 264 13.58 0.43 17.59
N CYS A 265 13.10 -0.62 16.90
CA CYS A 265 11.67 -0.86 16.66
C CYS A 265 10.89 -1.20 17.96
N ASP A 266 11.37 -0.79 19.13
CA ASP A 266 10.73 -1.10 20.40
C ASP A 266 9.51 -0.20 20.61
N TYR A 267 8.34 -0.84 20.79
CA TYR A 267 6.99 -0.29 20.88
C TYR A 267 6.71 0.88 21.85
N LEU A 268 7.70 1.41 22.57
CA LEU A 268 7.48 2.22 23.78
C LEU A 268 8.05 3.64 23.75
N ASP A 269 8.67 4.07 22.65
CA ASP A 269 9.23 5.42 22.60
C ASP A 269 8.13 6.46 22.28
N ASP A 270 7.93 7.43 23.19
CA ASP A 270 7.02 8.58 23.08
C ASP A 270 7.51 9.61 22.03
N THR A 271 7.91 9.14 20.86
CA THR A 271 8.44 9.98 19.79
C THR A 271 7.27 10.59 19.02
N GLU A 272 7.15 11.92 19.03
CA GLU A 272 6.12 12.64 18.27
C GLU A 272 6.73 13.19 16.97
N VAL A 273 6.43 12.55 15.85
CA VAL A 273 6.88 12.99 14.51
C VAL A 273 5.67 13.35 13.66
N TYR A 274 5.56 14.63 13.33
CA TYR A 274 4.53 15.20 12.48
C TYR A 274 5.16 15.81 11.23
N ILE A 275 4.81 15.25 10.07
CA ILE A 275 5.33 15.67 8.77
C ILE A 275 4.12 15.97 7.88
N ASN A 276 3.99 17.20 7.41
CA ASN A 276 2.91 17.63 6.54
C ASN A 276 3.44 18.55 5.43
N ASN A 277 3.10 18.26 4.18
CA ASN A 277 3.54 19.02 3.01
C ASN A 277 5.07 19.11 2.91
N VAL A 278 5.76 17.97 2.99
CA VAL A 278 7.23 17.90 2.91
C VAL A 278 7.66 17.11 1.68
N LEU A 279 8.68 17.59 0.98
CA LEU A 279 9.32 16.91 -0.14
C LEU A 279 10.62 16.22 0.34
N PHE A 280 10.73 14.92 0.09
CA PHE A 280 11.90 14.10 0.36
C PHE A 280 12.55 13.65 -0.95
N ILE A 281 13.86 13.86 -1.09
CA ILE A 281 14.57 13.59 -2.34
C ILE A 281 15.80 12.71 -2.09
N SER A 282 15.88 11.58 -2.80
CA SER A 282 17.08 10.74 -2.93
C SER A 282 17.63 10.11 -1.63
N TRP A 283 16.76 9.58 -0.77
CA TRP A 283 17.17 8.87 0.45
C TRP A 283 17.35 7.36 0.23
N ASP A 284 18.33 6.70 0.86
CA ASP A 284 18.33 5.23 0.91
C ASP A 284 17.14 4.75 1.72
N ARG A 285 17.00 5.30 2.94
CA ARG A 285 15.83 5.08 3.79
C ARG A 285 15.29 6.43 4.23
N ALA A 286 14.18 6.84 3.63
CA ALA A 286 13.61 8.16 3.89
C ALA A 286 13.06 8.23 5.31
N ILE A 287 12.39 7.19 5.81
CA ILE A 287 11.72 7.19 7.11
C ILE A 287 11.91 5.82 7.74
N ASN A 288 12.79 5.73 8.74
CA ASN A 288 13.05 4.52 9.54
C ASN A 288 12.66 4.79 11.00
N VAL A 289 11.51 4.28 11.48
CA VAL A 289 10.87 4.77 12.73
C VAL A 289 10.17 3.71 13.57
N GLY A 290 9.93 4.05 14.84
CA GLY A 290 9.00 3.39 15.76
C GLY A 290 7.60 4.03 15.72
N ALA A 291 6.80 3.75 16.74
CA ALA A 291 5.39 4.17 16.83
C ALA A 291 5.17 5.69 16.73
N ASN A 292 3.92 6.10 16.43
CA ASN A 292 3.42 7.49 16.50
C ASN A 292 3.92 8.49 15.44
N THR A 293 4.47 8.01 14.32
CA THR A 293 4.77 8.89 13.18
C THR A 293 3.54 9.13 12.33
N LYS A 294 3.28 10.40 11.99
CA LYS A 294 2.19 10.80 11.10
C LYS A 294 2.69 11.64 9.94
N ILE A 295 2.37 11.19 8.73
CA ILE A 295 2.80 11.81 7.47
C ILE A 295 1.57 12.16 6.65
N TYR A 296 1.48 13.41 6.21
CA TYR A 296 0.36 13.95 5.44
C TYR A 296 0.87 14.72 4.21
N ASN A 297 0.16 14.62 3.08
CA ASN A 297 0.36 15.47 1.90
C ASN A 297 1.82 15.58 1.42
N SER A 298 2.63 14.55 1.69
CA SER A 298 4.08 14.58 1.49
C SER A 298 4.46 13.85 0.20
N VAL A 299 5.65 14.15 -0.31
CA VAL A 299 6.13 13.60 -1.57
C VAL A 299 7.50 13.00 -1.37
N PHE A 300 7.67 11.75 -1.79
CA PHE A 300 8.94 11.03 -1.77
C PHE A 300 9.38 10.75 -3.20
N VAL A 301 10.52 11.31 -3.59
CA VAL A 301 11.07 11.16 -4.94
C VAL A 301 12.41 10.43 -4.85
N ASN A 302 12.56 9.36 -5.64
CA ASN A 302 13.80 8.59 -5.77
C ASN A 302 14.35 8.03 -4.46
N CYS A 303 13.48 7.73 -3.50
CA CYS A 303 13.88 7.13 -2.23
C CYS A 303 13.93 5.61 -2.36
N TYR A 304 15.03 4.95 -1.97
CA TYR A 304 15.17 3.49 -2.11
C TYR A 304 14.17 2.72 -1.24
N GLN A 305 14.01 3.10 0.02
CA GLN A 305 13.01 2.60 0.96
C GLN A 305 12.33 3.80 1.65
N VAL A 306 11.08 4.11 1.29
CA VAL A 306 10.44 5.29 1.90
C VAL A 306 10.10 5.03 3.37
N LEU A 307 9.29 4.01 3.65
CA LEU A 307 9.04 3.55 5.01
C LEU A 307 9.82 2.27 5.24
N GLU A 308 10.77 2.22 6.18
CA GLU A 308 11.50 1.01 6.52
C GLU A 308 11.42 0.70 8.01
N ASN A 309 11.16 -0.55 8.38
CA ASN A 309 11.09 -0.99 9.79
C ASN A 309 10.10 -0.17 10.64
N CYS A 310 9.12 0.44 9.98
CA CYS A 310 8.12 1.29 10.59
C CYS A 310 7.06 0.48 11.33
N GLU A 311 6.54 1.00 12.44
CA GLU A 311 5.42 0.39 13.14
C GLU A 311 4.41 1.43 13.60
N LEU A 312 3.10 1.12 13.52
CA LEU A 312 2.02 2.04 13.93
C LEU A 312 2.14 3.43 13.29
N VAL A 313 2.60 3.49 12.04
CA VAL A 313 2.71 4.73 11.27
C VAL A 313 1.38 5.00 10.57
N GLU A 314 0.98 6.27 10.55
CA GLU A 314 -0.13 6.72 9.74
C GLU A 314 0.36 7.60 8.59
N VAL A 315 0.06 7.20 7.36
CA VAL A 315 0.40 7.95 6.15
C VAL A 315 -0.87 8.25 5.38
N TYR A 316 -1.08 9.53 5.06
CA TYR A 316 -2.25 10.02 4.32
C TYR A 316 -1.83 10.91 3.15
N ASP A 317 -2.57 10.85 2.05
CA ASP A 317 -2.47 11.81 0.94
C ASP A 317 -1.02 11.97 0.40
N THR A 318 -0.25 10.88 0.42
CA THR A 318 1.20 10.91 0.19
C THR A 318 1.57 10.23 -1.12
N TYR A 319 2.55 10.80 -1.82
CA TYR A 319 3.03 10.33 -3.12
C TYR A 319 4.40 9.66 -2.98
N PHE A 320 4.50 8.43 -3.47
CA PHE A 320 5.72 7.63 -3.54
C PHE A 320 6.12 7.51 -5.02
N ILE A 321 7.20 8.18 -5.41
CA ILE A 321 7.57 8.36 -6.81
C ILE A 321 8.95 7.79 -7.08
N SER A 322 9.04 6.85 -8.03
CA SER A 322 10.30 6.26 -8.49
C SER A 322 11.11 5.63 -7.36
N SER A 323 10.41 5.03 -6.39
CA SER A 323 11.01 4.40 -5.22
C SER A 323 11.13 2.90 -5.42
N PRO A 324 12.33 2.30 -5.41
CA PRO A 324 12.52 0.86 -5.44
C PRO A 324 11.64 0.11 -4.43
N ASN A 325 11.49 0.63 -3.21
CA ASN A 325 10.57 0.11 -2.20
C ASN A 325 9.82 1.29 -1.54
N GLY A 326 8.51 1.41 -1.76
CA GLY A 326 7.69 2.39 -1.06
C GLY A 326 7.58 2.06 0.44
N VAL A 327 7.21 0.83 0.77
CA VAL A 327 7.05 0.36 2.16
C VAL A 327 7.88 -0.91 2.34
N ALA A 328 8.70 -1.00 3.38
CA ALA A 328 9.55 -2.15 3.64
C ALA A 328 9.56 -2.45 5.14
N HIS A 329 9.48 -3.73 5.49
CA HIS A 329 9.56 -4.22 6.87
C HIS A 329 8.62 -3.52 7.86
N THR A 330 7.48 -3.00 7.36
CA THR A 330 6.58 -2.15 8.14
C THR A 330 5.45 -2.98 8.79
N ALA A 331 5.09 -2.68 10.03
CA ALA A 331 4.08 -3.41 10.79
C ALA A 331 2.93 -2.52 11.29
N PHE A 332 1.72 -3.09 11.40
CA PHE A 332 0.50 -2.49 11.98
C PHE A 332 0.23 -1.03 11.60
N SER A 333 0.61 -0.66 10.37
CA SER A 333 0.56 0.72 9.90
C SER A 333 -0.65 0.93 8.99
N LYS A 334 -1.12 2.17 8.94
CA LYS A 334 -2.25 2.59 8.10
C LYS A 334 -1.75 3.53 7.03
N ILE A 335 -1.98 3.17 5.78
CA ILE A 335 -1.57 3.94 4.61
C ILE A 335 -2.82 4.18 3.78
N LYS A 336 -3.29 5.43 3.76
CA LYS A 336 -4.60 5.79 3.24
C LYS A 336 -4.50 6.93 2.22
N ASP A 337 -5.31 6.90 1.17
CA ASP A 337 -5.35 7.97 0.15
C ASP A 337 -3.95 8.22 -0.48
N CYS A 338 -3.11 7.17 -0.57
CA CYS A 338 -1.71 7.29 -1.01
C CYS A 338 -1.50 6.77 -2.43
N TYR A 339 -0.47 7.31 -3.09
CA TYR A 339 -0.20 7.06 -4.50
C TYR A 339 1.21 6.52 -4.71
N PHE A 340 1.32 5.35 -5.33
CA PHE A 340 2.61 4.72 -5.67
C PHE A 340 2.79 4.73 -7.17
N TYR A 341 3.83 5.42 -7.63
CA TYR A 341 4.10 5.62 -9.04
C TYR A 341 5.52 5.17 -9.41
N SER A 342 5.63 4.31 -10.41
CA SER A 342 6.93 3.82 -10.89
C SER A 342 7.78 3.20 -9.78
N CYS A 343 7.19 2.44 -8.86
CA CYS A 343 7.95 1.79 -7.79
C CYS A 343 8.36 0.37 -8.20
N SER A 344 9.57 -0.09 -7.84
CA SER A 344 9.85 -1.52 -8.01
C SER A 344 8.95 -2.34 -7.08
N GLY A 345 8.74 -1.89 -5.85
CA GLY A 345 7.87 -2.51 -4.85
C GLY A 345 7.08 -1.50 -4.04
N CYS A 346 5.79 -1.73 -3.84
CA CYS A 346 4.97 -0.94 -2.93
C CYS A 346 5.09 -1.43 -1.49
N SER A 347 5.24 -2.74 -1.27
CA SER A 347 5.48 -3.28 0.06
C SER A 347 6.43 -4.50 0.04
N TYR A 348 7.39 -4.54 0.96
CA TYR A 348 8.30 -5.67 1.17
C TYR A 348 8.25 -6.13 2.63
N SER A 349 7.89 -7.39 2.91
CA SER A 349 7.97 -8.00 4.26
C SER A 349 7.20 -7.30 5.39
N GLY A 350 6.06 -6.67 5.12
CA GLY A 350 5.21 -6.05 6.15
C GLY A 350 4.24 -7.00 6.86
N VAL A 351 3.74 -6.60 8.03
CA VAL A 351 2.76 -7.37 8.83
C VAL A 351 1.63 -6.48 9.31
N GLY A 352 0.38 -6.79 8.98
CA GLY A 352 -0.78 -6.05 9.48
C GLY A 352 -0.92 -4.64 8.90
N ILE A 353 -0.49 -4.43 7.65
CA ILE A 353 -0.63 -3.15 6.97
C ILE A 353 -2.04 -3.04 6.39
N LEU A 354 -2.70 -1.91 6.65
CA LEU A 354 -3.94 -1.50 6.00
C LEU A 354 -3.62 -0.48 4.90
N PHE A 355 -3.84 -0.88 3.65
CA PHE A 355 -3.93 0.00 2.50
C PHE A 355 -5.41 0.34 2.24
N ASP A 356 -5.75 1.63 2.27
CA ASP A 356 -7.12 2.12 2.13
C ASP A 356 -7.15 3.24 1.08
N ASN A 357 -7.93 3.07 0.01
CA ASN A 357 -8.00 4.04 -1.08
C ASN A 357 -6.61 4.39 -1.66
N ILE A 358 -5.80 3.38 -1.95
CA ILE A 358 -4.49 3.59 -2.58
C ILE A 358 -4.58 3.46 -4.10
N LEU A 359 -3.72 4.17 -4.79
CA LEU A 359 -3.51 4.03 -6.22
C LEU A 359 -2.07 3.57 -6.48
N VAL A 360 -1.91 2.42 -7.15
CA VAL A 360 -0.61 1.89 -7.54
C VAL A 360 -0.53 1.82 -9.06
N VAL A 361 0.44 2.51 -9.66
CA VAL A 361 0.55 2.63 -11.12
C VAL A 361 1.99 2.44 -11.55
N GLY A 362 2.18 1.53 -12.52
CA GLY A 362 3.51 1.27 -13.08
C GLY A 362 4.44 0.72 -12.01
N CYS A 363 3.96 -0.20 -11.17
CA CYS A 363 4.80 -0.85 -10.16
C CYS A 363 5.11 -2.29 -10.56
N ASN A 364 6.27 -2.80 -10.14
CA ASN A 364 6.58 -4.20 -10.38
C ASN A 364 5.91 -5.11 -9.35
N HIS A 365 5.84 -4.74 -8.05
CA HIS A 365 5.11 -5.53 -7.06
C HIS A 365 4.36 -4.79 -5.97
N ILE A 366 3.27 -5.38 -5.49
CA ILE A 366 2.49 -4.94 -4.31
C ILE A 366 2.54 -6.04 -3.26
N GLY A 367 3.53 -5.97 -2.36
CA GLY A 367 3.71 -6.94 -1.28
C GLY A 367 4.80 -7.97 -1.57
N SER A 368 5.55 -8.35 -0.55
CA SER A 368 6.46 -9.49 -0.59
C SER A 368 6.34 -10.29 0.71
N ALA A 369 6.11 -11.60 0.56
CA ALA A 369 6.23 -12.67 1.56
C ALA A 369 6.23 -12.28 3.06
N SER A 370 5.17 -11.70 3.63
CA SER A 370 4.90 -11.61 5.08
C SER A 370 3.43 -11.27 5.34
N ASN A 371 2.92 -11.62 6.53
CA ASN A 371 1.51 -11.97 6.74
C ASN A 371 0.63 -10.79 7.19
N ARG A 372 -0.55 -10.68 6.55
CA ARG A 372 -1.68 -9.75 6.80
C ARG A 372 -1.58 -8.40 6.09
N PHE A 373 -1.77 -8.42 4.77
CA PHE A 373 -2.07 -7.23 3.98
C PHE A 373 -3.58 -7.11 3.76
N ILE A 374 -4.14 -5.97 4.16
CA ILE A 374 -5.52 -5.60 3.85
C ILE A 374 -5.48 -4.46 2.84
N ILE A 375 -6.13 -4.63 1.71
CA ILE A 375 -6.31 -3.60 0.69
C ILE A 375 -7.81 -3.35 0.54
N LYS A 376 -8.23 -2.09 0.56
CA LYS A 376 -9.62 -1.74 0.27
C LYS A 376 -9.77 -0.46 -0.52
N ASP A 377 -10.87 -0.34 -1.25
CA ASP A 377 -11.25 0.88 -1.99
C ASP A 377 -10.15 1.34 -2.97
N SER A 378 -9.31 0.43 -3.47
CA SER A 378 -8.03 0.76 -4.12
C SER A 378 -7.99 0.42 -5.61
N ILE A 379 -7.03 1.00 -6.35
CA ILE A 379 -6.76 0.66 -7.75
C ILE A 379 -5.29 0.25 -7.90
N LEU A 380 -5.06 -0.95 -8.40
CA LEU A 380 -3.74 -1.55 -8.50
C LEU A 380 -3.45 -1.91 -9.96
N SER A 381 -2.41 -1.30 -10.52
CA SER A 381 -1.88 -1.56 -11.86
C SER A 381 -0.39 -1.89 -11.75
N CYS A 382 -0.09 -3.16 -11.45
CA CYS A 382 1.26 -3.64 -11.23
C CYS A 382 1.49 -5.02 -11.88
N ILE A 383 2.74 -5.36 -12.25
CA ILE A 383 3.01 -6.62 -12.96
C ILE A 383 2.79 -7.85 -12.06
N ASN A 384 3.30 -7.81 -10.82
CA ASN A 384 3.34 -8.95 -9.91
C ASN A 384 2.72 -8.60 -8.55
N ASP A 385 1.57 -9.15 -8.22
CA ASP A 385 1.06 -8.97 -6.86
C ASP A 385 1.80 -9.91 -5.89
N GLY A 386 2.15 -9.35 -4.74
CA GLY A 386 2.53 -10.12 -3.57
C GLY A 386 1.32 -10.81 -2.94
N THR A 387 1.51 -11.35 -1.74
CA THR A 387 0.41 -11.96 -1.00
C THR A 387 -0.51 -10.89 -0.40
N VAL A 388 -1.65 -10.65 -1.03
CA VAL A 388 -2.77 -9.88 -0.46
C VAL A 388 -3.64 -10.84 0.37
N ASN A 389 -3.89 -10.55 1.64
CA ASN A 389 -4.71 -11.43 2.50
C ASN A 389 -6.20 -11.09 2.41
N LEU A 390 -6.52 -9.80 2.36
CA LEU A 390 -7.87 -9.33 2.18
C LEU A 390 -7.87 -8.18 1.16
N ALA A 391 -8.69 -8.30 0.13
CA ALA A 391 -8.99 -7.25 -0.84
C ALA A 391 -10.49 -6.94 -0.78
N LYS A 392 -10.89 -5.67 -0.76
CA LYS A 392 -12.31 -5.29 -0.79
C LYS A 392 -12.51 -4.07 -1.69
N ASP A 393 -13.54 -4.04 -2.52
CA ASP A 393 -13.86 -2.86 -3.35
C ASP A 393 -12.61 -2.38 -4.14
N THR A 394 -11.78 -3.33 -4.61
CA THR A 394 -10.46 -3.06 -5.20
C THR A 394 -10.42 -3.49 -6.65
N LYS A 395 -9.90 -2.61 -7.51
CA LYS A 395 -9.69 -2.90 -8.93
C LYS A 395 -8.23 -3.31 -9.19
N PHE A 396 -8.05 -4.48 -9.76
CA PHE A 396 -6.78 -5.05 -10.19
C PHE A 396 -6.72 -5.00 -11.73
N ILE A 397 -5.69 -4.34 -12.26
CA ILE A 397 -5.52 -4.17 -13.70
C ILE A 397 -4.15 -4.64 -14.16
N ASN A 398 -4.13 -5.56 -15.14
CA ASN A 398 -2.89 -6.17 -15.62
C ASN A 398 -2.03 -6.74 -14.49
N THR A 399 -2.68 -7.30 -13.45
CA THR A 399 -1.98 -7.79 -12.28
C THR A 399 -1.96 -9.30 -12.21
N SER A 400 -0.82 -9.84 -11.83
CA SER A 400 -0.74 -11.24 -11.51
C SER A 400 -1.19 -11.49 -10.07
N PHE A 401 -2.47 -11.24 -9.76
CA PHE A 401 -3.04 -11.39 -8.41
C PHE A 401 -2.71 -12.73 -7.75
N LEU A 402 -2.53 -13.79 -8.55
CA LEU A 402 -2.14 -15.12 -8.06
C LEU A 402 -0.91 -15.75 -8.74
N SER A 403 -0.09 -15.00 -9.48
CA SER A 403 0.93 -15.56 -10.37
C SER A 403 2.28 -14.84 -10.36
N VAL A 404 3.22 -15.25 -9.50
CA VAL A 404 4.63 -14.88 -9.74
C VAL A 404 5.36 -16.12 -10.25
N GLY A 405 6.03 -16.01 -11.39
CA GLY A 405 6.77 -17.08 -12.09
C GLY A 405 7.63 -17.97 -11.18
N GLY A 406 7.02 -19.00 -10.58
CA GLY A 406 7.68 -19.91 -9.65
C GLY A 406 7.73 -19.47 -8.18
N ARG A 407 7.24 -18.27 -7.81
CA ARG A 407 7.22 -17.73 -6.43
C ARG A 407 5.79 -17.47 -5.98
N TYR A 408 5.03 -18.56 -5.90
CA TYR A 408 3.61 -18.63 -5.53
C TYR A 408 3.35 -18.19 -4.09
N PHE A 409 2.09 -17.91 -3.73
CA PHE A 409 1.63 -17.71 -2.34
C PHE A 409 2.39 -18.61 -1.35
N THR A 410 3.40 -18.04 -0.70
CA THR A 410 4.17 -18.76 0.31
C THR A 410 3.56 -18.61 1.69
N THR A 411 2.41 -17.96 1.83
CA THR A 411 1.80 -17.76 3.13
C THR A 411 0.80 -18.88 3.42
N PRO A 412 0.74 -19.40 4.65
CA PRO A 412 -0.23 -20.41 5.06
C PRO A 412 -1.66 -19.86 5.24
N TYR A 413 -1.94 -18.63 4.78
CA TYR A 413 -3.19 -17.92 5.09
C TYR A 413 -4.11 -17.93 3.87
N SER A 414 -5.42 -17.91 4.15
CA SER A 414 -6.44 -17.69 3.14
C SER A 414 -6.39 -16.25 2.61
N VAL A 415 -6.75 -16.10 1.34
CA VAL A 415 -7.01 -14.82 0.67
C VAL A 415 -8.51 -14.66 0.54
N LEU A 416 -9.03 -13.49 0.87
CA LEU A 416 -10.41 -13.11 0.64
C LEU A 416 -10.44 -11.84 -0.22
N ALA A 417 -11.00 -11.92 -1.42
CA ALA A 417 -11.29 -10.76 -2.26
C ALA A 417 -12.81 -10.57 -2.33
N MET A 418 -13.31 -9.38 -2.01
CA MET A 418 -14.75 -9.07 -1.99
C MET A 418 -15.04 -7.87 -2.90
N ASN A 419 -16.03 -7.95 -3.78
CA ASN A 419 -16.42 -6.86 -4.69
C ASN A 419 -15.20 -6.27 -5.45
N CYS A 420 -14.31 -7.14 -5.92
CA CYS A 420 -13.11 -6.74 -6.64
C CYS A 420 -13.28 -6.89 -8.15
N ASP A 421 -12.63 -6.03 -8.93
CA ASP A 421 -12.65 -6.07 -10.39
C ASP A 421 -11.27 -6.47 -10.90
N PHE A 422 -11.17 -7.62 -11.58
CA PHE A 422 -9.94 -8.16 -12.16
C PHE A 422 -10.01 -8.01 -13.68
N THR A 423 -9.37 -6.96 -14.21
CA THR A 423 -9.32 -6.68 -15.66
C THR A 423 -7.95 -6.98 -16.28
N ASP A 424 -7.97 -7.51 -17.51
CA ASP A 424 -6.86 -7.70 -18.43
C ASP A 424 -5.72 -8.64 -17.97
N GLY A 425 -5.74 -9.90 -18.43
CA GLY A 425 -4.55 -10.77 -18.37
C GLY A 425 -4.26 -11.40 -17.01
N ASN A 426 -5.23 -11.36 -16.10
CA ASN A 426 -5.09 -11.90 -14.75
C ASN A 426 -5.07 -13.44 -14.80
N ASN A 427 -3.88 -14.01 -14.84
CA ASN A 427 -3.74 -15.45 -14.64
C ASN A 427 -3.93 -15.77 -13.15
N MET A 428 -5.14 -16.21 -12.81
CA MET A 428 -5.41 -16.81 -11.51
C MET A 428 -4.89 -18.25 -11.46
N TYR A 429 -3.67 -18.47 -10.97
CA TYR A 429 -3.12 -19.80 -10.76
C TYR A 429 -3.36 -20.34 -9.34
N TYR A 430 -3.39 -21.67 -9.23
CA TYR A 430 -3.59 -22.43 -8.00
C TYR A 430 -2.68 -21.98 -6.84
N ALA A 431 -3.22 -21.91 -5.62
CA ALA A 431 -2.43 -21.73 -4.39
C ALA A 431 -1.50 -22.93 -4.21
N TYR A 432 -0.17 -22.76 -4.19
CA TYR A 432 0.82 -23.87 -4.20
C TYR A 432 1.12 -24.50 -2.82
N LYS A 433 0.61 -23.94 -1.72
CA LYS A 433 0.82 -24.48 -0.36
C LYS A 433 -0.38 -25.28 0.14
N THR A 434 -0.10 -26.31 0.93
CA THR A 434 -1.05 -27.34 1.38
C THR A 434 -2.35 -26.81 2.00
N ASP A 435 -2.37 -25.58 2.53
CA ASP A 435 -3.49 -25.05 3.31
C ASP A 435 -4.02 -23.69 2.83
N GLY A 436 -3.48 -23.13 1.74
CA GLY A 436 -3.95 -21.87 1.19
C GLY A 436 -5.29 -22.01 0.44
N THR A 437 -6.21 -21.08 0.69
CA THR A 437 -7.47 -20.94 -0.05
C THR A 437 -7.63 -19.49 -0.48
N ALA A 438 -7.87 -19.22 -1.76
CA ALA A 438 -8.33 -17.92 -2.22
C ALA A 438 -9.84 -17.98 -2.45
N ILE A 439 -10.57 -17.06 -1.81
CA ILE A 439 -12.01 -16.89 -1.90
C ILE A 439 -12.24 -15.55 -2.59
N LEU A 440 -12.99 -15.56 -3.69
CA LEU A 440 -13.38 -14.36 -4.41
C LEU A 440 -14.90 -14.26 -4.32
N GLU A 441 -15.38 -13.25 -3.63
CA GLU A 441 -16.80 -12.95 -3.41
C GLU A 441 -17.22 -11.72 -4.22
N ASP A 442 -18.30 -11.82 -4.98
CA ASP A 442 -18.83 -10.75 -5.84
C ASP A 442 -17.77 -10.08 -6.75
N CYS A 443 -16.82 -10.87 -7.26
CA CYS A 443 -15.72 -10.34 -8.07
C CYS A 443 -16.00 -10.45 -9.58
N THR A 444 -15.62 -9.42 -10.33
CA THR A 444 -15.64 -9.43 -11.81
C THR A 444 -14.30 -9.88 -12.34
N ILE A 445 -14.28 -10.74 -13.37
CA ILE A 445 -13.04 -11.26 -13.97
C ILE A 445 -13.15 -11.18 -15.49
N ASP A 446 -12.21 -10.45 -16.12
CA ASP A 446 -12.10 -10.20 -17.56
C ASP A 446 -13.39 -9.62 -18.17
N GLY A 447 -14.04 -8.69 -17.45
CA GLY A 447 -15.24 -8.00 -17.91
C GLY A 447 -16.49 -8.89 -18.04
N SER A 448 -16.41 -10.14 -17.56
CA SER A 448 -17.58 -11.01 -17.46
C SER A 448 -18.11 -10.99 -16.02
N ASP A 449 -19.33 -10.45 -15.85
CA ASP A 449 -20.08 -10.52 -14.59
C ASP A 449 -20.30 -11.99 -14.24
N ARG A 450 -19.56 -12.50 -13.27
CA ARG A 450 -19.67 -13.92 -12.91
C ARG A 450 -19.56 -14.13 -11.40
N PHE A 451 -20.70 -13.83 -10.79
CA PHE A 451 -21.37 -14.50 -9.65
C PHE A 451 -20.63 -14.52 -8.29
N PRO A 452 -21.37 -14.73 -7.18
CA PRO A 452 -20.97 -14.24 -5.87
C PRO A 452 -19.81 -15.00 -5.24
N LEU A 453 -19.34 -16.13 -5.81
CA LEU A 453 -18.32 -16.94 -5.16
C LEU A 453 -17.47 -17.74 -6.13
N ARG A 454 -16.15 -17.59 -6.03
CA ARG A 454 -15.14 -18.51 -6.60
C ARG A 454 -14.15 -18.90 -5.52
N ILE A 455 -13.75 -20.17 -5.52
CA ILE A 455 -12.77 -20.67 -4.54
C ILE A 455 -11.67 -21.39 -5.29
N TYR A 456 -10.44 -20.94 -5.06
CA TYR A 456 -9.23 -21.60 -5.53
C TYR A 456 -8.50 -22.19 -4.34
N ASN A 457 -8.47 -23.52 -4.25
CA ASN A 457 -7.77 -24.25 -3.20
C ASN A 457 -6.60 -25.03 -3.82
N TYR A 458 -5.58 -25.31 -3.02
CA TYR A 458 -4.51 -26.24 -3.40
C TYR A 458 -5.04 -27.59 -3.91
N ARG A 459 -6.21 -28.02 -3.41
CA ARG A 459 -6.85 -29.31 -3.70
C ARG A 459 -7.83 -29.27 -4.87
N GLY A 460 -8.04 -28.09 -5.47
CA GLY A 460 -8.87 -27.90 -6.65
C GLY A 460 -9.71 -26.63 -6.58
N ASN A 461 -10.66 -26.49 -7.50
CA ASN A 461 -11.40 -25.25 -7.69
C ASN A 461 -12.90 -25.46 -7.43
N ILE A 462 -13.58 -24.42 -6.97
CA ILE A 462 -15.03 -24.33 -6.94
C ILE A 462 -15.41 -23.09 -7.74
N LEU A 463 -16.11 -23.29 -8.85
CA LEU A 463 -16.44 -22.23 -9.80
C LEU A 463 -17.96 -22.17 -10.00
N PRO A 464 -18.58 -20.98 -10.08
CA PRO A 464 -19.98 -20.86 -10.39
C PRO A 464 -20.20 -21.11 -11.89
N LEU A 465 -21.28 -21.81 -12.22
CA LEU A 465 -21.78 -21.97 -13.58
C LEU A 465 -23.19 -21.38 -13.67
N GLN A 466 -23.57 -20.90 -14.86
CA GLN A 466 -24.92 -20.44 -15.20
C GLN A 466 -25.45 -21.15 -16.45
N TYR A 467 -26.74 -20.94 -16.72
CA TYR A 467 -27.35 -21.41 -17.96
C TYR A 467 -26.56 -20.96 -19.20
N GLY A 468 -26.13 -21.95 -20.00
CA GLY A 468 -25.36 -21.73 -21.23
C GLY A 468 -23.85 -21.88 -21.06
N ASP A 469 -23.33 -21.93 -19.83
CA ASP A 469 -21.93 -22.29 -19.59
C ASP A 469 -21.67 -23.77 -19.98
N THR A 470 -20.40 -24.06 -20.28
CA THR A 470 -19.96 -25.44 -20.47
C THR A 470 -20.15 -26.21 -19.15
N ASP A 471 -20.61 -27.45 -19.24
CA ASP A 471 -20.93 -28.33 -18.11
C ASP A 471 -22.16 -27.94 -17.27
N TRP A 472 -22.89 -26.88 -17.64
CA TRP A 472 -24.15 -26.52 -16.98
C TRP A 472 -25.16 -27.67 -16.99
N GLN A 473 -25.78 -27.93 -15.85
CA GLN A 473 -26.95 -28.81 -15.70
C GLN A 473 -28.01 -28.04 -14.92
N THR A 474 -29.26 -28.07 -15.37
CA THR A 474 -30.37 -27.42 -14.64
C THR A 474 -30.52 -28.07 -13.27
N PRO A 475 -30.38 -27.32 -12.15
CA PRO A 475 -30.53 -27.87 -10.81
C PRO A 475 -31.99 -28.18 -10.46
N ASP A 476 -32.22 -29.15 -9.59
CA ASP A 476 -33.56 -29.56 -9.15
C ASP A 476 -34.29 -28.44 -8.39
N SER A 477 -33.55 -27.56 -7.71
CA SER A 477 -34.11 -26.38 -7.04
C SER A 477 -34.67 -25.33 -8.01
N GLY A 478 -34.27 -25.36 -9.28
CA GLY A 478 -34.53 -24.29 -10.23
C GLY A 478 -33.66 -23.05 -10.05
N SER A 479 -32.58 -23.13 -9.26
CA SER A 479 -31.57 -22.07 -9.18
C SER A 479 -31.02 -21.70 -10.56
N ASP A 480 -30.75 -20.41 -10.75
CA ASP A 480 -30.15 -19.84 -11.96
C ASP A 480 -28.62 -20.01 -12.01
N TRP A 481 -28.03 -20.56 -10.95
CA TRP A 481 -26.61 -20.92 -10.87
C TRP A 481 -26.36 -22.22 -10.10
N ILE A 482 -25.18 -22.80 -10.33
CA ILE A 482 -24.67 -23.99 -9.62
C ILE A 482 -23.19 -23.82 -9.34
N LEU A 483 -22.64 -24.62 -8.42
CA LEU A 483 -21.21 -24.66 -8.17
C LEU A 483 -20.60 -25.90 -8.82
N LYS A 484 -19.56 -25.74 -9.62
CA LYS A 484 -18.72 -26.83 -10.14
C LYS A 484 -17.49 -26.98 -9.26
N ALA A 485 -17.42 -28.08 -8.52
CA ALA A 485 -16.25 -28.45 -7.73
C ALA A 485 -15.37 -29.44 -8.51
N GLU A 486 -14.14 -29.02 -8.81
CA GLU A 486 -13.16 -29.75 -9.62
C GLU A 486 -11.96 -30.15 -8.75
N PRO A 487 -11.95 -31.37 -8.16
CA PRO A 487 -10.79 -31.86 -7.42
C PRO A 487 -9.56 -32.01 -8.32
N ASN A 488 -8.38 -31.89 -7.73
CA ASN A 488 -7.10 -32.17 -8.39
C ASN A 488 -6.33 -33.29 -7.68
N SER A 489 -5.14 -33.63 -8.19
CA SER A 489 -4.30 -34.73 -7.68
C SER A 489 -3.85 -34.60 -6.22
N TYR A 490 -4.13 -33.46 -5.57
CA TYR A 490 -3.83 -33.23 -4.17
C TYR A 490 -4.99 -33.60 -3.23
N CYS A 491 -6.18 -33.91 -3.75
CA CYS A 491 -7.22 -34.63 -2.99
C CYS A 491 -6.79 -36.09 -2.78
N SER A 492 -6.81 -36.58 -1.54
CA SER A 492 -6.53 -37.99 -1.24
C SER A 492 -7.17 -38.42 0.07
N SER A 493 -7.27 -39.74 0.31
CA SER A 493 -7.90 -40.34 1.50
C SER A 493 -7.15 -40.15 2.84
N GLY A 494 -6.24 -39.17 2.95
CA GLY A 494 -5.49 -38.87 4.17
C GLY A 494 -6.06 -37.66 4.93
N TYR A 495 -5.72 -37.52 6.21
CA TYR A 495 -6.12 -36.40 7.07
C TYR A 495 -5.90 -35.04 6.37
N HIS A 496 -6.96 -34.22 6.30
CA HIS A 496 -7.01 -32.87 5.72
C HIS A 496 -6.78 -32.74 4.19
N LYS A 497 -7.20 -33.70 3.35
CA LYS A 497 -7.00 -33.64 1.88
C LYS A 497 -8.30 -33.65 1.06
N TYR A 498 -9.16 -32.67 1.30
CA TYR A 498 -10.46 -32.52 0.63
C TYR A 498 -10.73 -31.07 0.18
N ILE A 499 -11.55 -30.90 -0.85
CA ILE A 499 -12.17 -29.60 -1.18
C ILE A 499 -13.27 -29.33 -0.16
N VAL A 500 -13.36 -28.10 0.36
CA VAL A 500 -14.42 -27.66 1.31
C VAL A 500 -15.27 -26.57 0.66
N LEU A 501 -16.59 -26.73 0.71
CA LEU A 501 -17.56 -25.74 0.22
C LEU A 501 -17.96 -24.67 1.27
N SER A 502 -17.31 -24.68 2.44
CA SER A 502 -17.55 -23.80 3.60
C SER A 502 -17.60 -22.28 3.34
N PRO A 503 -17.01 -21.70 2.26
CA PRO A 503 -17.09 -20.25 2.04
C PRO A 503 -18.39 -19.74 1.42
N ILE A 504 -19.38 -20.60 1.10
CA ILE A 504 -20.71 -20.09 0.74
C ILE A 504 -21.28 -19.44 2.00
N GLU A 505 -21.55 -18.13 1.98
CA GLU A 505 -21.97 -17.37 3.15
C GLU A 505 -23.04 -18.13 3.95
N ASN A 506 -22.71 -18.42 5.21
CA ASN A 506 -23.57 -19.06 6.19
C ASN A 506 -24.10 -20.44 5.75
N MET A 507 -23.22 -21.42 5.52
CA MET A 507 -23.57 -22.85 5.60
C MET A 507 -24.03 -23.21 7.03
N ALA A 508 -25.17 -22.66 7.41
CA ALA A 508 -25.78 -22.71 8.71
C ALA A 508 -27.29 -22.52 8.56
N ASP A 509 -28.05 -23.14 9.46
CA ASP A 509 -29.51 -23.00 9.47
C ASP A 509 -30.04 -23.08 10.90
N TYR A 510 -31.21 -22.49 11.15
CA TYR A 510 -31.89 -22.63 12.42
C TYR A 510 -32.77 -23.88 12.40
N VAL A 511 -32.62 -24.72 13.41
CA VAL A 511 -33.37 -25.96 13.55
C VAL A 511 -34.03 -26.04 14.91
N THR A 512 -35.11 -26.81 14.99
CA THR A 512 -35.72 -27.17 16.26
C THR A 512 -35.03 -28.38 16.86
N SER A 513 -35.09 -28.50 18.18
CA SER A 513 -34.72 -29.72 18.89
C SER A 513 -35.49 -30.95 18.36
N GLY A 514 -34.81 -32.09 18.35
CA GLY A 514 -35.34 -33.34 17.77
C GLY A 514 -34.80 -33.65 16.38
N PRO A 515 -35.30 -34.70 15.70
CA PRO A 515 -34.77 -35.16 14.43
C PRO A 515 -34.97 -34.13 13.31
N ASN A 516 -33.89 -33.79 12.61
CA ASN A 516 -33.87 -32.96 11.41
C ASN A 516 -33.04 -33.66 10.33
N THR A 517 -33.32 -33.39 9.07
CA THR A 517 -32.50 -33.87 7.94
C THR A 517 -32.08 -32.70 7.05
N LEU A 518 -30.78 -32.47 6.92
CA LEU A 518 -30.20 -31.53 5.96
C LEU A 518 -29.93 -32.26 4.65
N THR A 519 -30.32 -31.67 3.53
CA THR A 519 -30.11 -32.24 2.18
C THR A 519 -29.53 -31.21 1.22
N PHE A 520 -28.51 -31.64 0.47
CA PHE A 520 -27.98 -30.99 -0.73
C PHE A 520 -28.23 -31.86 -1.96
N ASN A 521 -28.33 -31.27 -3.14
CA ASN A 521 -28.30 -32.03 -4.39
C ASN A 521 -26.94 -31.85 -5.09
N ILE A 522 -26.37 -32.96 -5.56
CA ILE A 522 -25.10 -33.00 -6.29
C ILE A 522 -25.25 -33.72 -7.63
N TYR A 523 -24.39 -33.42 -8.59
CA TYR A 523 -24.29 -34.10 -9.88
C TYR A 523 -22.84 -34.54 -10.11
N PRO A 524 -22.48 -35.79 -9.77
CA PRO A 524 -21.15 -36.32 -10.05
C PRO A 524 -20.95 -36.54 -11.55
N TYR A 525 -19.78 -36.20 -12.10
CA TYR A 525 -19.48 -36.41 -13.52
C TYR A 525 -18.05 -36.91 -13.74
N GLY A 526 -17.90 -37.81 -14.71
CA GLY A 526 -16.61 -38.27 -15.23
C GLY A 526 -15.97 -39.44 -14.49
N TRP A 527 -16.44 -39.79 -13.29
CA TRP A 527 -15.80 -40.79 -12.44
C TRP A 527 -15.88 -42.20 -13.01
N THR A 528 -14.80 -42.97 -12.95
CA THR A 528 -14.80 -44.38 -13.41
C THR A 528 -15.62 -45.30 -12.52
N THR A 529 -15.72 -44.98 -11.23
CA THR A 529 -16.64 -45.63 -10.29
C THR A 529 -17.58 -44.58 -9.71
N SER A 530 -18.82 -44.99 -9.37
CA SER A 530 -19.72 -44.14 -8.58
C SER A 530 -18.99 -43.66 -7.32
N LEU A 531 -19.27 -42.42 -6.93
CA LEU A 531 -18.82 -41.90 -5.65
C LEU A 531 -19.65 -42.54 -4.53
N ASP A 532 -19.12 -42.59 -3.32
CA ASP A 532 -19.86 -43.02 -2.13
C ASP A 532 -19.80 -41.99 -0.99
N GLN A 533 -20.34 -42.35 0.18
CA GLN A 533 -20.33 -41.45 1.33
C GLN A 533 -18.94 -41.11 1.87
N ASP A 534 -17.89 -41.88 1.53
CA ASP A 534 -16.52 -41.56 1.93
C ASP A 534 -15.87 -40.56 0.95
N ASP A 535 -16.36 -40.54 -0.29
CA ASP A 535 -15.90 -39.62 -1.34
C ASP A 535 -16.58 -38.25 -1.27
N VAL A 536 -17.88 -38.20 -0.96
CA VAL A 536 -18.66 -36.97 -0.77
C VAL A 536 -19.26 -36.95 0.63
N VAL A 537 -18.74 -36.08 1.49
CA VAL A 537 -19.11 -36.01 2.90
C VAL A 537 -19.84 -34.72 3.21
N LEU A 538 -21.11 -34.82 3.63
CA LEU A 538 -21.87 -33.74 4.24
C LEU A 538 -21.79 -33.89 5.76
N GLU A 539 -21.20 -32.92 6.43
CA GLU A 539 -21.02 -32.87 7.88
C GLU A 539 -21.89 -31.78 8.50
N VAL A 540 -22.57 -32.08 9.60
CA VAL A 540 -23.35 -31.10 10.40
C VAL A 540 -22.82 -31.07 11.83
N SER A 541 -22.53 -29.86 12.31
CA SER A 541 -22.19 -29.53 13.69
C SER A 541 -23.39 -28.90 14.41
N TYR A 542 -23.81 -29.46 15.54
CA TYR A 542 -24.99 -28.99 16.29
C TYR A 542 -24.84 -29.13 17.80
N LEU A 543 -25.71 -28.47 18.57
CA LEU A 543 -25.71 -28.55 20.04
C LEU A 543 -26.43 -29.82 20.53
N ASP A 544 -25.71 -30.68 21.24
CA ASP A 544 -26.19 -32.01 21.66
C ASP A 544 -26.63 -32.10 23.12
N SER A 545 -26.49 -31.01 23.88
CA SER A 545 -27.01 -30.89 25.23
C SER A 545 -28.26 -30.02 25.29
N SER A 546 -29.20 -30.34 26.17
CA SER A 546 -30.43 -29.56 26.39
C SER A 546 -30.18 -28.22 27.09
N SER A 547 -28.95 -28.00 27.57
CA SER A 547 -28.45 -26.74 28.09
C SER A 547 -26.93 -26.69 27.93
N GLY A 548 -26.35 -25.49 27.79
CA GLY A 548 -24.91 -25.29 27.59
C GLY A 548 -24.48 -25.30 26.12
N ILE A 549 -23.17 -25.47 25.90
CA ILE A 549 -22.51 -25.29 24.60
C ILE A 549 -21.84 -26.56 24.06
N SER A 550 -22.27 -27.74 24.53
CA SER A 550 -21.74 -29.01 24.03
C SER A 550 -22.12 -29.18 22.56
N ARG A 551 -21.13 -29.48 21.71
CA ARG A 551 -21.28 -29.64 20.26
C ARG A 551 -20.94 -31.06 19.87
N THR A 552 -21.70 -31.62 18.94
CA THR A 552 -21.38 -32.88 18.26
C THR A 552 -21.38 -32.69 16.75
N THR A 553 -20.80 -33.65 16.04
CA THR A 553 -20.74 -33.67 14.57
C THR A 553 -21.26 -35.00 14.05
N VAL A 554 -22.02 -34.96 12.95
CA VAL A 554 -22.49 -36.14 12.24
C VAL A 554 -22.28 -35.97 10.75
N THR A 555 -22.16 -37.08 10.03
CA THR A 555 -21.94 -37.12 8.59
C THR A 555 -23.00 -37.98 7.89
N ASN A 556 -23.21 -37.76 6.59
CA ASN A 556 -24.05 -38.63 5.75
C ASN A 556 -23.58 -40.10 5.83
N THR A 557 -24.51 -41.04 5.79
CA THR A 557 -24.24 -42.47 5.93
C THR A 557 -24.71 -43.25 4.71
N SER A 558 -23.97 -44.31 4.34
CA SER A 558 -24.29 -45.36 3.35
C SER A 558 -25.09 -44.91 2.12
N GLN A 559 -24.45 -44.22 1.19
CA GLN A 559 -25.02 -43.78 -0.09
C GLN A 559 -24.01 -43.95 -1.22
N THR A 560 -24.49 -44.32 -2.40
CA THR A 560 -23.69 -44.31 -3.64
C THR A 560 -24.27 -43.29 -4.60
N TYR A 561 -23.43 -42.40 -5.11
CA TYR A 561 -23.78 -41.33 -6.02
C TYR A 561 -23.34 -41.70 -7.44
N ALA A 562 -24.28 -42.20 -8.23
CA ALA A 562 -24.04 -42.54 -9.63
C ALA A 562 -23.73 -41.28 -10.45
N ASN A 563 -22.88 -41.43 -11.48
CA ASN A 563 -22.53 -40.35 -12.38
C ASN A 563 -23.72 -39.87 -13.24
N SER A 564 -23.58 -38.63 -13.69
CA SER A 564 -24.37 -38.00 -14.75
C SER A 564 -25.84 -37.80 -14.43
N ASP A 565 -26.17 -37.60 -13.15
CA ASP A 565 -27.54 -37.34 -12.71
C ASP A 565 -27.55 -36.68 -11.31
N TRP A 566 -28.60 -35.94 -10.98
CA TRP A 566 -28.74 -35.27 -9.68
C TRP A 566 -29.02 -36.28 -8.57
N ARG A 567 -28.36 -36.12 -7.43
CA ARG A 567 -28.40 -37.03 -6.28
C ARG A 567 -28.48 -36.23 -5.00
N SER A 568 -29.39 -36.62 -4.12
CA SER A 568 -29.46 -36.04 -2.78
C SER A 568 -28.36 -36.61 -1.89
N VAL A 569 -27.60 -35.72 -1.27
CA VAL A 569 -26.68 -36.00 -0.16
C VAL A 569 -27.38 -35.48 1.10
N SER A 570 -27.71 -36.39 2.01
CA SER A 570 -28.48 -36.05 3.20
C SER A 570 -27.82 -36.55 4.48
N VAL A 571 -27.97 -35.79 5.55
CA VAL A 571 -27.55 -36.17 6.90
C VAL A 571 -28.67 -35.89 7.89
N THR A 572 -28.99 -36.90 8.70
CA THR A 572 -29.98 -36.78 9.77
C THR A 572 -29.27 -36.53 11.10
N PHE A 573 -29.73 -35.54 11.85
CA PHE A 573 -29.18 -35.12 13.13
C PHE A 573 -30.29 -34.75 14.12
N SER A 574 -29.98 -34.77 15.41
CA SER A 574 -30.97 -34.53 16.47
C SER A 574 -30.41 -33.58 17.52
N PRO A 575 -30.56 -32.25 17.36
CA PRO A 575 -30.16 -31.29 18.38
C PRO A 575 -30.99 -31.47 19.64
N SER A 576 -30.36 -31.29 20.80
CA SER A 576 -31.05 -31.38 22.10
C SER A 576 -31.72 -30.07 22.51
N GLN A 577 -31.46 -28.99 21.76
CA GLN A 577 -32.06 -27.67 21.93
C GLN A 577 -32.16 -26.99 20.57
N ASP A 578 -33.12 -26.09 20.42
CA ASP A 578 -33.25 -25.28 19.21
C ASP A 578 -32.03 -24.37 19.05
N GLY A 579 -31.62 -24.11 17.81
CA GLY A 579 -30.49 -23.23 17.56
C GLY A 579 -29.91 -23.34 16.16
N ILE A 580 -28.78 -22.67 15.96
CA ILE A 580 -28.05 -22.67 14.69
C ILE A 580 -27.18 -23.92 14.60
N VAL A 581 -27.31 -24.65 13.50
CA VAL A 581 -26.35 -25.69 13.09
C VAL A 581 -25.42 -25.15 12.02
N TYR A 582 -24.22 -25.71 11.93
CA TYR A 582 -23.25 -25.38 10.90
C TYR A 582 -22.96 -26.63 10.08
N PHE A 583 -22.74 -26.52 8.78
CA PHE A 583 -22.47 -27.67 7.94
C PHE A 583 -21.38 -27.43 6.90
N ASN A 584 -20.74 -28.52 6.46
CA ASN A 584 -19.68 -28.52 5.46
C ASN A 584 -19.94 -29.64 4.45
N LEU A 585 -19.66 -29.38 3.18
CA LEU A 585 -19.64 -30.40 2.13
C LEU A 585 -18.20 -30.58 1.63
N TYR A 586 -17.74 -31.83 1.63
CA TYR A 586 -16.38 -32.23 1.29
C TYR A 586 -16.35 -33.14 0.07
N ILE A 587 -15.34 -32.96 -0.79
CA ILE A 587 -15.00 -33.91 -1.86
C ILE A 587 -13.59 -34.44 -1.60
N LYS A 588 -13.48 -35.76 -1.39
CA LYS A 588 -12.22 -36.42 -0.97
C LYS A 588 -11.53 -37.21 -2.08
N LYS A 589 -12.26 -37.58 -3.13
CA LYS A 589 -11.72 -38.33 -4.27
C LYS A 589 -11.20 -37.40 -5.36
N TYR A 590 -10.25 -37.88 -6.15
CA TYR A 590 -9.81 -37.25 -7.39
C TYR A 590 -9.63 -38.27 -8.51
N GLU A 591 -10.20 -37.95 -9.67
CA GLU A 591 -9.89 -38.54 -10.96
C GLU A 591 -9.78 -37.39 -11.96
N ALA A 592 -8.83 -37.49 -12.91
CA ALA A 592 -8.61 -36.42 -13.88
C ALA A 592 -9.89 -36.14 -14.69
N SER A 593 -10.17 -34.85 -14.95
CA SER A 593 -11.35 -34.39 -15.70
C SER A 593 -12.70 -34.72 -15.05
N CYS A 594 -12.73 -35.11 -13.77
CA CYS A 594 -13.96 -35.35 -13.02
C CYS A 594 -14.34 -34.13 -12.18
N TYR A 595 -15.63 -33.95 -11.95
CA TYR A 595 -16.16 -32.87 -11.13
C TYR A 595 -17.47 -33.28 -10.45
N VAL A 596 -17.92 -32.43 -9.52
CA VAL A 596 -19.25 -32.51 -8.90
C VAL A 596 -19.91 -31.16 -9.08
N LEU A 597 -21.10 -31.11 -9.68
CA LEU A 597 -21.95 -29.92 -9.61
C LEU A 597 -22.74 -29.95 -8.32
N ILE A 598 -22.92 -28.81 -7.67
CA ILE A 598 -23.68 -28.67 -6.43
C ILE A 598 -24.78 -27.65 -6.68
N ASP A 599 -26.00 -28.06 -6.33
CA ASP A 599 -27.14 -27.16 -6.22
C ASP A 599 -26.92 -26.29 -4.96
N PRO A 600 -26.87 -24.95 -5.10
CA PRO A 600 -26.58 -24.07 -3.97
C PRO A 600 -27.73 -24.03 -2.96
N VAL A 601 -28.92 -24.49 -3.33
CA VAL A 601 -30.08 -24.53 -2.44
C VAL A 601 -30.08 -25.82 -1.63
N TRP A 602 -30.05 -25.69 -0.30
CA TRP A 602 -30.26 -26.81 0.62
C TRP A 602 -31.67 -26.78 1.23
N SER A 603 -32.05 -27.89 1.85
CA SER A 603 -33.29 -27.99 2.62
C SER A 603 -33.04 -28.65 3.97
N VAL A 604 -33.72 -28.16 5.01
CA VAL A 604 -33.86 -28.83 6.30
C VAL A 604 -35.31 -29.24 6.52
N SER A 605 -35.54 -30.50 6.87
CA SER A 605 -36.88 -31.08 7.10
C SER A 605 -37.00 -31.88 8.38
#